data_AF-A0A2I1YXC2-F1
#
_entry.id   AF-A0A2I1YXC2-F1
#
_cell.length_a   1.000
_cell.length_b   1.000
_cell.length_c   1.000
_cell.angle_alpha   90.00
_cell.angle_beta   90.00
_cell.angle_gamma   90.00
#
_symmetry.space_group_name_H-M   'P 1'
#
loop_
_entity.id
_entity.type
_entity.pdbx_description
1 polymer ?
#
loop_
_entity_poly.entity_id
_entity_poly.type
_entity_poly.pdbx_seq_one_letter_code
_entity_poly.pdbx_strand_id
1 'polypeptide(L)' 'VCFSDAAYACRLFFNCSLSSLQLKNYLKKQLSIIRPNRKYQRKIKTQSVVDFIYRVT' A
#
# COMPACT_ATOMS: atom_id res chain seq x y z
N VAL A 1 5.19 -6.47 -3.69
CA VAL A 1 5.36 -5.19 -2.95
C VAL A 1 6.18 -5.49 -1.71
N CYS A 2 7.39 -4.94 -1.63
CA CYS A 2 8.17 -4.97 -0.39
C CYS A 2 7.82 -3.70 0.39
N PHE A 3 7.32 -3.83 1.61
CA PHE A 3 6.89 -2.68 2.41
C PHE A 3 8.07 -1.72 2.71
N SER A 4 9.27 -2.28 2.87
CA SER A 4 10.52 -1.57 3.09
C SER A 4 10.88 -0.60 1.96
N ASP A 5 10.69 -1.03 0.70
CA ASP A 5 10.96 -0.18 -0.47
C ASP A 5 10.01 1.03 -0.53
N ALA A 6 8.72 0.80 -0.23
CA ALA A 6 7.74 1.87 -0.16
C ALA A 6 8.05 2.85 0.99
N ALA A 7 8.42 2.33 2.17
CA ALA A 7 8.83 3.15 3.31
C ALA A 7 10.07 3.99 3.01
N TYR A 8 11.05 3.42 2.30
CA TYR A 8 12.26 4.13 1.87
C TYR A 8 11.95 5.26 0.89
N ALA A 9 11.09 5.02 -0.10
CA ALA A 9 10.67 6.06 -1.05
C ALA A 9 9.90 7.19 -0.36
N CYS A 10 9.03 6.87 0.61
CA CYS A 10 8.36 7.87 1.43
C CYS A 10 9.36 8.71 2.24
N ARG A 11 10.39 8.09 2.83
CA ARG A 11 11.46 8.81 3.55
C ARG A 11 12.19 9.79 2.63
N LEU A 12 12.53 9.38 1.42
CA LEU A 12 13.18 10.26 0.43
C LEU A 12 12.29 11.43 -0.01
N PHE A 13 10.96 11.22 -0.07
CA PHE A 13 10.01 12.30 -0.33
C PHE A 13 9.96 13.32 0.82
N PHE A 14 9.90 12.85 2.08
CA PHE A 14 9.95 13.74 3.25
C PHE A 14 11.28 14.50 3.37
N ASN A 15 12.38 13.93 2.87
CA ASN A 15 13.68 14.59 2.79
C ASN A 15 13.82 15.52 1.57
N CYS A 16 12.73 15.87 0.88
CA CYS A 16 12.71 16.71 -0.33
C CYS A 16 13.62 16.21 -1.47
N SER A 17 14.05 14.96 -1.42
CA SER A 17 14.94 14.34 -2.41
C SER A 17 14.17 13.71 -3.58
N LEU A 18 12.85 13.50 -3.39
CA LEU A 18 11.94 12.95 -4.39
C LEU A 18 10.75 13.90 -4.59
N SER A 19 10.38 14.11 -5.85
CA SER A 19 9.13 14.81 -6.21
C SER A 19 7.91 13.93 -5.92
N SER A 20 6.77 14.58 -5.63
CA SER A 20 5.47 13.91 -5.46
C SER A 20 5.07 13.08 -6.68
N LEU A 21 5.41 13.54 -7.89
CA LEU A 21 5.16 12.81 -9.14
C LEU A 21 5.95 11.50 -9.20
N GLN A 22 7.23 11.56 -8.79
CA GLN A 22 8.13 10.41 -8.80
C GLN A 22 7.71 9.38 -7.74
N LEU A 23 7.33 9.83 -6.55
CA LEU A 23 6.76 8.97 -5.50
C LEU A 23 5.49 8.26 -5.99
N LYS A 24 4.56 9.01 -6.61
CA LYS A 24 3.31 8.46 -7.14
C LYS A 24 3.57 7.38 -8.19
N ASN A 25 4.51 7.62 -9.11
CA ASN A 25 4.87 6.65 -10.15
C ASN A 25 5.56 5.41 -9.56
N TYR A 26 6.45 5.60 -8.58
CA TYR A 26 7.13 4.51 -7.88
C TYR A 26 6.14 3.61 -7.13
N LEU A 27 5.26 4.23 -6.33
CA LEU A 27 4.21 3.53 -5.61
C LEU A 27 3.25 2.85 -6.57
N LYS A 28 2.86 3.46 -7.69
CA LYS A 28 1.99 2.82 -8.70
C LYS A 28 2.65 1.59 -9.34
N LYS A 29 3.96 1.65 -9.61
CA LYS A 29 4.73 0.53 -10.18
C LYS A 29 4.89 -0.61 -9.17
N GLN A 30 5.13 -0.31 -7.89
CA GLN A 30 5.36 -1.32 -6.86
C GLN A 30 4.09 -1.85 -6.20
N LEU A 31 3.06 -1.01 -6.04
CA LEU A 31 1.75 -1.35 -5.45
C LEU A 31 0.76 -1.87 -6.50
N SER A 32 1.22 -2.35 -7.65
CA SER A 32 0.32 -2.98 -8.61
C SER A 32 -0.49 -4.06 -7.89
N ILE A 33 -1.80 -3.80 -7.73
CA ILE A 33 -2.76 -4.72 -7.09
C ILE A 33 -2.67 -6.10 -7.78
N ILE A 34 -2.38 -6.04 -9.07
CA ILE A 34 -2.10 -7.16 -9.96
C ILE A 34 -0.66 -7.61 -9.70
N ARG A 35 -0.51 -8.74 -9.00
CA ARG A 35 0.72 -9.53 -9.00
C ARG A 35 0.68 -10.45 -10.23
N PRO A 36 1.57 -10.28 -11.23
CA PRO A 36 1.46 -11.00 -12.50
C PRO A 36 1.61 -12.53 -12.34
N ASN A 37 2.29 -13.00 -11.29
CA ASN A 37 2.56 -14.42 -11.06
C ASN A 37 1.77 -15.01 -9.86
N ARG A 38 0.56 -14.50 -9.60
CA ARG A 38 -0.26 -15.04 -8.51
C ARG A 38 -0.95 -16.31 -8.99
N LYS A 39 -0.51 -17.49 -8.51
CA LYS A 39 -1.13 -18.80 -8.80
C LYS A 39 -2.64 -18.87 -8.49
N TYR A 40 -3.14 -18.00 -7.61
CA TYR A 40 -4.54 -17.99 -7.18
C TYR A 40 -5.11 -16.58 -7.23
N GLN A 41 -6.25 -16.41 -7.89
CA GLN A 41 -7.03 -15.18 -7.83
C GLN A 41 -7.54 -14.97 -6.40
N ARG A 42 -7.31 -13.79 -5.85
CA ARG A 42 -7.86 -13.42 -4.54
C ARG A 42 -9.33 -13.07 -4.75
N LYS A 43 -10.25 -13.93 -4.29
CA LYS A 43 -11.66 -13.54 -4.16
C LYS A 43 -11.72 -12.40 -3.14
N ILE A 44 -11.92 -11.17 -3.61
CA ILE A 44 -12.19 -10.03 -2.74
C ILE A 44 -13.57 -10.30 -2.16
N LYS A 45 -13.62 -10.90 -0.96
CA LYS A 45 -14.85 -10.94 -0.19
C LYS A 45 -15.16 -9.52 0.23
N THR A 46 -16.39 -9.08 0.01
CA THR A 46 -16.91 -7.85 0.63
C THR A 46 -16.73 -8.00 2.13
N GLN A 47 -15.77 -7.26 2.69
CA GLN A 47 -15.62 -7.18 4.14
C GLN A 47 -16.83 -6.38 4.63
N SER A 48 -17.67 -6.99 5.47
CA SER A 48 -18.65 -6.24 6.25
C SER A 48 -17.91 -5.24 7.12
N VAL A 49 -18.51 -4.08 7.37
CA VAL A 49 -18.00 -3.09 8.32
C VAL A 49 -17.73 -3.83 9.64
N VAL A 50 -16.47 -3.86 10.07
CA VAL A 50 -16.10 -4.44 11.36
C VAL A 50 -16.48 -3.39 12.40
N ASP A 51 -17.60 -3.60 13.08
CA ASP A 51 -18.00 -2.77 14.22
C ASP A 51 -17.04 -3.06 15.39
N PHE A 52 -16.25 -2.06 15.76
CA PHE A 52 -15.45 -2.10 16.97
C PHE A 52 -16.32 -1.67 18.14
N ILE A 53 -16.71 -2.62 19.00
CA ILE A 53 -17.33 -2.29 20.29
C ILE A 53 -16.22 -1.80 21.21
N TYR A 54 -16.10 -0.48 21.36
CA TYR A 54 -15.24 0.10 22.38
C TYR A 54 -15.87 -0.14 23.76
N ARG A 55 -15.16 -0.85 24.64
CA ARG A 55 -15.45 -0.81 26.07
C ARG A 55 -14.93 0.52 26.60
N VAL A 56 -15.85 1.42 26.93
CA VAL A 56 -15.55 2.59 27.75
C VAL A 56 -15.45 2.07 29.19
N THR A 57 -14.25 2.10 29.76
CA THR A 57 -13.99 1.90 31.19
C THR A 57 -13.65 3.23 31.82
#